data_AF-U1N1C7-F1
#
_entry.id   AF-U1N1C7-F1
#
_cell.length_a   1.000
_cell.length_b   1.000
_cell.length_c   1.000
_cell.angle_alpha   90.00
_cell.angle_beta   90.00
_cell.angle_gamma   90.00
#
_symmetry.space_group_name_H-M   'P 1'
#
loop_
_entity.id
_entity.type
_entity.pdbx_description
1 polymer ?
#
loop_
_entity_poly.entity_id
_entity_poly.type
_entity_poly.pdbx_seq_one_letter_code
_entity_poly.pdbx_strand_id
1 'polypeptide(L)'
;MSLDIKELPVSAAIREHYYDAGITQLYPPQEAAVEAGVVDGENVIVAIPTAAGKTLIAQLAMLTADGPALYIVPLRALAREKYEAFTALPGIEAAISTGDFDTAEDDLETADVVVATAEKVDSAIRNGASWVDKLACVVVDEVHLLGSANRGPTLEITLATIQRRAPGVQVVALSATIDNPEEVASWLDAELVSSTWRPVSLRTGVYDAVDERVVFDDGNRLSIAADSNRTATPEIETVDDGTDTDTDHRHRHRHRHRGYDCACIRCG
;
A
#
# COMPACT_ATOMS: atom_id res chain seq x y z
N MET A 1 -6.66 -23.66 6.81
CA MET A 1 -5.59 -23.67 7.83
C MET A 1 -4.71 -22.49 7.47
N SER A 2 -4.35 -21.64 8.43
CA SER A 2 -3.52 -20.49 8.12
C SER A 2 -2.10 -20.93 7.73
N LEU A 3 -1.52 -20.31 6.71
CA LEU A 3 -0.20 -20.65 6.17
C LEU A 3 0.89 -20.16 7.15
N ASP A 4 1.74 -21.07 7.61
CA ASP A 4 2.83 -20.74 8.54
C ASP A 4 4.01 -20.10 7.78
N ILE A 5 4.63 -19.07 8.36
CA ILE A 5 5.79 -18.38 7.78
C ILE A 5 6.93 -19.37 7.42
N LYS A 6 7.02 -20.48 8.15
CA LYS A 6 8.04 -21.51 7.93
C LYS A 6 7.87 -22.27 6.60
N GLU A 7 6.68 -22.26 6.03
CA GLU A 7 6.36 -22.96 4.78
C GLU A 7 6.62 -22.09 3.54
N LEU A 8 6.95 -20.81 3.74
CA LEU A 8 7.19 -19.88 2.63
C LEU A 8 8.44 -20.24 1.82
N PRO A 9 8.40 -20.08 0.48
CA PRO A 9 9.49 -20.41 -0.42
C PRO A 9 10.62 -19.35 -0.44
N VAL A 10 11.00 -18.84 0.74
CA VAL A 10 12.09 -17.88 0.91
C VAL A 10 13.23 -18.47 1.75
N SER A 11 14.37 -17.77 1.79
CA SER A 11 15.55 -18.26 2.52
C SER A 11 15.25 -18.50 4.01
N ALA A 12 16.01 -19.39 4.64
CA ALA A 12 15.84 -19.67 6.08
C ALA A 12 16.08 -18.42 6.94
N ALA A 13 17.06 -17.59 6.56
CA ALA A 13 17.37 -16.34 7.26
C ALA A 13 16.21 -15.34 7.17
N ILE A 14 15.53 -15.25 6.01
CA ILE A 14 14.37 -14.38 5.83
C ILE A 14 13.19 -14.89 6.67
N ARG A 15 12.93 -16.20 6.71
CA ARG A 15 11.88 -16.79 7.57
C ARG A 15 12.13 -16.50 9.05
N GLU A 16 13.38 -16.60 9.50
CA GLU A 16 13.78 -16.25 10.87
C GLU A 16 13.58 -14.75 11.15
N HIS A 17 13.98 -13.88 10.23
CA HIS A 17 13.75 -12.44 10.33
C HIS A 17 12.25 -12.10 10.50
N TYR A 18 11.37 -12.72 9.71
CA TYR A 18 9.93 -12.52 9.86
C TYR A 18 9.39 -13.01 11.19
N TYR A 19 9.87 -14.17 11.65
CA TYR A 19 9.48 -14.72 12.95
C TYR A 19 9.89 -13.79 14.10
N ASP A 20 11.12 -13.26 14.08
CA ASP A 20 11.63 -12.31 15.07
C ASP A 20 10.88 -10.97 15.05
N ALA A 21 10.38 -10.56 13.88
CA ALA A 21 9.48 -9.42 13.73
C ALA A 21 8.04 -9.70 14.21
N GLY A 22 7.75 -10.93 14.69
CA GLY A 22 6.44 -11.35 15.20
C GLY A 22 5.48 -11.84 14.12
N ILE A 23 5.92 -11.97 12.87
CA ILE A 23 5.12 -12.50 11.76
C ILE A 23 5.26 -14.02 11.75
N THR A 24 4.30 -14.69 12.38
CA THR A 24 4.31 -16.17 12.53
C THR A 24 3.37 -16.88 11.55
N GLN A 25 2.32 -16.19 11.11
CA GLN A 25 1.30 -16.70 10.19
C GLN A 25 0.89 -15.60 9.23
N LEU A 26 0.50 -15.99 8.02
CA LEU A 26 -0.07 -15.05 7.06
C LEU A 26 -1.49 -14.66 7.45
N TYR A 27 -1.86 -13.43 7.13
CA TYR A 27 -3.26 -13.00 7.18
C TYR A 27 -4.06 -13.60 6.03
N PRO A 28 -5.38 -13.78 6.17
CA PRO A 28 -6.20 -14.38 5.11
C PRO A 28 -6.02 -13.75 3.71
N PRO A 29 -5.91 -12.41 3.55
CA PRO A 29 -5.68 -11.83 2.23
C PRO A 29 -4.26 -12.08 1.68
N GLN A 30 -3.28 -12.29 2.56
CA GLN A 30 -1.91 -12.64 2.16
C GLN A 30 -1.84 -14.10 1.69
N GLU A 31 -2.55 -15.00 2.37
CA GLU A 31 -2.71 -16.40 1.92
C GLU A 31 -3.38 -16.46 0.57
N ALA A 32 -4.46 -15.70 0.37
CA ALA A 32 -5.13 -15.61 -0.92
C ALA A 32 -4.19 -15.11 -2.04
N ALA A 33 -3.26 -14.20 -1.73
CA ALA A 33 -2.23 -13.76 -2.69
C ALA A 33 -1.22 -14.87 -3.02
N VAL A 34 -0.81 -15.67 -2.02
CA VAL A 34 0.01 -16.86 -2.26
C VAL A 34 -0.72 -17.88 -3.14
N GLU A 35 -1.99 -18.17 -2.83
CA GLU A 35 -2.83 -19.07 -3.63
C GLU A 35 -3.07 -18.57 -5.06
N ALA A 36 -3.10 -17.25 -5.26
CA ALA A 36 -3.18 -16.60 -6.57
C ALA A 36 -1.86 -16.67 -7.37
N GLY A 37 -0.80 -17.24 -6.82
CA GLY A 37 0.47 -17.45 -7.52
C GLY A 37 1.48 -16.31 -7.36
N VAL A 38 1.32 -15.43 -6.36
CA VAL A 38 2.26 -14.29 -6.16
C VAL A 38 3.70 -14.75 -5.91
N VAL A 39 3.89 -15.97 -5.38
CA VAL A 39 5.22 -16.57 -5.14
C VAL A 39 5.69 -17.48 -6.29
N ASP A 40 4.82 -17.72 -7.27
CA ASP A 40 5.06 -18.62 -8.40
C ASP A 40 5.36 -17.84 -9.70
N GLY A 41 5.43 -16.51 -9.63
CA GLY A 41 5.71 -15.63 -10.76
C GLY A 41 4.46 -15.17 -11.52
N GLU A 42 3.25 -15.48 -11.04
CA GLU A 42 2.01 -15.05 -11.66
C GLU A 42 1.73 -13.56 -11.41
N ASN A 43 1.11 -12.89 -12.37
CA ASN A 43 0.67 -11.51 -12.20
C ASN A 43 -0.51 -11.47 -11.23
N VAL A 44 -0.45 -10.61 -10.22
CA VAL A 44 -1.50 -10.53 -9.19
C VAL A 44 -1.83 -9.07 -8.89
N ILE A 45 -3.12 -8.76 -8.83
CA ILE A 45 -3.60 -7.49 -8.28
C ILE A 45 -4.23 -7.73 -6.92
N VAL A 46 -3.76 -6.99 -5.92
CA VAL A 46 -4.16 -7.12 -4.52
C VAL A 46 -4.85 -5.84 -4.06
N ALA A 47 -6.18 -5.91 -3.97
CA ALA A 47 -7.06 -4.83 -3.52
C ALA A 47 -7.51 -5.10 -2.07
N ILE A 48 -6.68 -4.71 -1.10
CA ILE A 48 -6.89 -4.98 0.34
C ILE A 48 -6.55 -3.75 1.18
N PRO A 49 -7.19 -3.55 2.35
CA PRO A 49 -6.85 -2.47 3.26
C PRO A 49 -5.37 -2.42 3.63
N THR A 50 -4.80 -1.22 3.81
CA THR A 50 -3.37 -1.03 4.17
C THR A 50 -2.95 -1.82 5.41
N ALA A 51 -3.83 -1.91 6.42
CA ALA A 51 -3.58 -2.68 7.64
C ALA A 51 -3.47 -4.20 7.43
N ALA A 52 -3.86 -4.73 6.27
CA ALA A 52 -3.79 -6.16 5.95
C ALA A 52 -2.41 -6.61 5.46
N GLY A 53 -1.40 -5.72 5.45
CA GLY A 53 0.00 -6.10 5.27
C GLY A 53 0.41 -6.35 3.82
N LYS A 54 0.04 -5.44 2.90
CA LYS A 54 0.46 -5.49 1.48
C LYS A 54 1.98 -5.58 1.29
N THR A 55 2.76 -4.94 2.16
CA THR A 55 4.22 -4.96 2.08
C THR A 55 4.80 -6.37 2.19
N LEU A 56 4.22 -7.25 3.00
CA LEU A 56 4.66 -8.64 3.06
C LEU A 56 4.39 -9.38 1.74
N ILE A 57 3.24 -9.12 1.11
CA ILE A 57 2.91 -9.73 -0.21
C ILE A 57 3.92 -9.28 -1.27
N ALA A 58 4.23 -7.98 -1.32
CA ALA A 58 5.26 -7.46 -2.22
C ALA A 58 6.63 -8.08 -1.96
N GLN A 59 7.05 -8.16 -0.69
CA GLN A 59 8.32 -8.80 -0.34
C GLN A 59 8.35 -10.24 -0.81
N LEU A 60 7.29 -11.02 -0.60
CA LEU A 60 7.25 -12.41 -1.04
C LEU A 60 7.42 -12.51 -2.56
N ALA A 61 6.67 -11.73 -3.34
CA ALA A 61 6.80 -11.71 -4.80
C ALA A 61 8.25 -11.44 -5.25
N MET A 62 8.86 -10.41 -4.68
CA MET A 62 10.19 -9.95 -5.07
C MET A 62 11.29 -10.90 -4.62
N LEU A 63 11.15 -11.54 -3.46
CA LEU A 63 12.13 -12.45 -2.89
C LEU A 63 12.09 -13.85 -3.50
N THR A 64 10.98 -14.22 -4.13
CA THR A 64 10.82 -15.50 -4.85
C THR A 64 11.09 -15.38 -6.35
N ALA A 65 11.23 -14.16 -6.86
CA ALA A 65 11.57 -13.92 -8.25
C ALA A 65 13.00 -14.39 -8.57
N ASP A 66 13.20 -15.00 -9.74
CA ASP A 66 14.51 -15.46 -10.22
C ASP A 66 15.28 -14.34 -10.92
N GLY A 67 15.46 -13.21 -10.22
CA GLY A 67 16.19 -12.04 -10.72
C GLY A 67 15.83 -10.73 -10.01
N PRO A 68 16.44 -9.61 -10.45
CA PRO A 68 16.22 -8.30 -9.85
C PRO A 68 14.74 -7.89 -9.88
N ALA A 69 14.31 -7.22 -8.81
CA ALA A 69 12.95 -6.77 -8.66
C ALA A 69 12.86 -5.25 -8.46
N LEU A 70 11.80 -4.64 -9.00
CA LEU A 70 11.54 -3.21 -8.92
C LEU A 70 10.27 -2.93 -8.10
N TYR A 71 10.37 -2.12 -7.06
CA TYR A 71 9.22 -1.61 -6.30
C TYR A 71 8.96 -0.16 -6.69
N ILE A 72 7.85 0.08 -7.38
CA ILE A 72 7.38 1.41 -7.77
C ILE A 72 6.46 1.97 -6.67
N VAL A 73 6.85 3.10 -6.07
CA VAL A 73 6.05 3.83 -5.09
C VAL A 73 5.49 5.14 -5.67
N PRO A 74 4.38 5.67 -5.10
CA PRO A 74 3.79 6.90 -5.58
C PRO A 74 4.45 8.17 -5.02
N LEU A 75 5.16 8.08 -3.89
CA LEU A 75 5.75 9.22 -3.20
C LEU A 75 7.15 8.88 -2.69
N ARG A 76 8.05 9.87 -2.71
CA ARG A 76 9.44 9.72 -2.26
C ARG A 76 9.56 9.29 -0.80
N ALA A 77 8.69 9.82 0.07
CA ALA A 77 8.68 9.45 1.48
C ALA A 77 8.39 7.95 1.68
N LEU A 78 7.49 7.39 0.89
CA LEU A 78 7.18 5.96 0.91
C LEU A 78 8.32 5.14 0.33
N ALA A 79 9.05 5.65 -0.67
CA ALA A 79 10.22 4.96 -1.21
C ALA A 79 11.25 4.67 -0.11
N ARG A 80 11.51 5.67 0.73
CA ARG A 80 12.48 5.54 1.83
C ARG A 80 12.04 4.47 2.83
N GLU A 81 10.77 4.49 3.22
CA GLU A 81 10.20 3.47 4.11
C GLU A 81 10.37 2.05 3.52
N LYS A 82 10.03 1.86 2.24
CA LYS A 82 10.15 0.56 1.58
C LYS A 82 11.62 0.14 1.42
N TYR A 83 12.49 1.06 1.05
CA TYR A 83 13.94 0.83 0.97
C TYR A 83 14.53 0.37 2.31
N GLU A 84 14.18 1.04 3.41
CA GLU A 84 14.62 0.67 4.76
C GLU A 84 14.09 -0.72 5.14
N ALA A 85 12.84 -1.06 4.77
CA ALA A 85 12.26 -2.37 5.00
C ALA A 85 12.96 -3.50 4.21
N PHE A 86 13.38 -3.27 2.97
CA PHE A 86 14.15 -4.26 2.20
C PHE A 86 15.60 -4.38 2.69
N THR A 87 16.24 -3.27 3.06
CA THR A 87 17.61 -3.26 3.59
C THR A 87 17.72 -4.00 4.93
N ALA A 88 16.63 -4.07 5.69
CA ALA A 88 16.57 -4.83 6.93
C ALA A 88 16.54 -6.36 6.72
N LEU A 89 16.23 -6.83 5.50
CA LEU A 89 16.15 -8.26 5.20
C LEU A 89 17.56 -8.86 5.05
N PRO A 90 17.80 -10.04 5.66
CA PRO A 90 19.12 -10.65 5.63
C PRO A 90 19.46 -11.15 4.23
N GLY A 91 20.60 -10.68 3.71
CA GLY A 91 21.15 -11.12 2.42
C GLY A 91 20.51 -10.49 1.19
N ILE A 92 19.80 -9.36 1.35
CA ILE A 92 19.20 -8.60 0.25
C ILE A 92 19.95 -7.28 0.06
N GLU A 93 20.44 -7.06 -1.15
CA GLU A 93 21.02 -5.79 -1.58
C GLU A 93 19.93 -4.90 -2.18
N ALA A 94 19.50 -3.90 -1.42
CA ALA A 94 18.51 -2.93 -1.86
C ALA A 94 19.16 -1.63 -2.34
N ALA A 95 18.56 -0.99 -3.34
CA ALA A 95 18.90 0.36 -3.81
C ALA A 95 17.65 1.25 -3.92
N ILE A 96 17.85 2.57 -3.93
CA ILE A 96 16.76 3.55 -4.01
C ILE A 96 17.04 4.58 -5.10
N SER A 97 16.03 4.89 -5.93
CA SER A 97 16.11 5.99 -6.89
C SER A 97 14.83 6.84 -6.89
N THR A 98 14.92 8.00 -6.25
CA THR A 98 13.81 8.96 -6.13
C THR A 98 14.15 10.39 -6.54
N GLY A 99 15.39 10.63 -6.99
CA GLY A 99 15.93 11.95 -7.34
C GLY A 99 16.68 12.61 -6.18
N ASP A 100 16.06 12.75 -5.01
CA ASP A 100 16.74 13.31 -3.83
C ASP A 100 17.63 12.27 -3.13
N PHE A 101 17.25 11.00 -3.26
CA PHE A 101 17.97 9.83 -2.77
C PHE A 101 18.14 8.90 -3.97
N ASP A 102 19.25 9.07 -4.67
CA ASP A 102 19.68 8.17 -5.74
C ASP A 102 20.96 7.47 -5.28
N THR A 103 20.92 6.15 -5.24
CA THR A 103 22.13 5.31 -5.23
C THR A 103 22.84 5.48 -6.59
N ALA A 104 24.15 5.19 -6.68
CA ALA A 104 24.87 5.28 -7.94
C ALA A 104 24.27 4.32 -8.99
N GLU A 105 24.36 4.67 -10.27
CA GLU A 105 23.80 3.82 -11.35
C GLU A 105 24.39 2.41 -11.36
N ASP A 106 25.68 2.27 -11.06
CA ASP A 106 26.34 0.97 -10.95
C ASP A 106 25.72 0.09 -9.85
N ASP A 107 25.30 0.70 -8.73
CA ASP A 107 24.68 -0.01 -7.61
C ASP A 107 23.23 -0.43 -7.94
N LEU A 108 22.54 0.29 -8.84
CA LEU A 108 21.20 -0.10 -9.31
C LEU A 108 21.25 -1.34 -10.21
N GLU A 109 22.35 -1.57 -10.93
CA GLU A 109 22.49 -2.73 -11.81
C GLU A 109 22.80 -4.03 -11.06
N THR A 110 23.36 -3.93 -9.85
CA THR A 110 23.75 -5.09 -9.02
C THR A 110 22.75 -5.38 -7.90
N ALA A 111 21.85 -4.45 -7.57
CA ALA A 111 20.87 -4.64 -6.50
C ALA A 111 19.87 -5.77 -6.82
N ASP A 112 19.52 -6.54 -5.78
CA ASP A 112 18.43 -7.51 -5.83
C ASP A 112 17.07 -6.79 -5.91
N VAL A 113 16.95 -5.67 -5.20
CA VAL A 113 15.72 -4.87 -5.11
C VAL A 113 15.99 -3.40 -5.34
N VAL A 114 15.29 -2.79 -6.31
CA VAL A 114 15.31 -1.35 -6.53
C VAL A 114 13.98 -0.75 -6.11
N VAL A 115 14.00 0.28 -5.26
CA VAL A 115 12.81 1.07 -4.89
C VAL A 115 12.86 2.42 -5.60
N ALA A 116 11.83 2.77 -6.38
CA ALA A 116 11.83 4.00 -7.16
C ALA A 116 10.43 4.61 -7.33
N THR A 117 10.36 5.88 -7.76
CA THR A 117 9.09 6.46 -8.23
C THR A 117 8.90 6.17 -9.72
N ALA A 118 7.64 6.17 -10.19
CA ALA A 118 7.32 5.94 -11.59
C ALA A 118 8.05 6.91 -12.53
N GLU A 119 8.16 8.20 -12.16
CA GLU A 119 8.86 9.21 -12.95
C GLU A 119 10.36 8.93 -13.08
N LYS A 120 10.99 8.35 -12.04
CA LYS A 120 12.42 8.01 -12.08
C LYS A 120 12.67 6.79 -12.95
N VAL A 121 11.79 5.79 -12.90
CA VAL A 121 11.85 4.62 -13.79
C VAL A 121 11.60 5.04 -15.25
N ASP A 122 10.58 5.84 -15.53
CA ASP A 122 10.33 6.42 -16.86
C ASP A 122 11.56 7.17 -17.39
N SER A 123 12.17 8.02 -16.55
CA SER A 123 13.40 8.73 -16.89
C SER A 123 14.56 7.79 -17.19
N ALA A 124 14.78 6.76 -16.36
CA ALA A 124 15.83 5.78 -16.56
C ALA A 124 15.65 5.00 -17.88
N ILE A 125 14.42 4.57 -18.18
CA ILE A 125 14.06 3.90 -19.44
C ILE A 125 14.40 4.79 -20.63
N ARG A 126 14.02 6.08 -20.60
CA ARG A 126 14.34 7.02 -21.69
C ARG A 126 15.83 7.27 -21.88
N ASN A 127 16.62 7.14 -20.81
CA ASN A 127 18.07 7.27 -20.85
C ASN A 127 18.79 5.94 -21.15
N GLY A 128 18.06 4.88 -21.52
CA GLY A 128 18.65 3.63 -21.96
C GLY A 128 19.10 2.70 -20.83
N ALA A 129 18.52 2.83 -19.63
CA ALA A 129 18.77 1.92 -18.52
C ALA A 129 18.61 0.45 -18.95
N SER A 130 19.71 -0.31 -18.86
CA SER A 130 19.78 -1.70 -19.31
C SER A 130 19.27 -2.68 -18.25
N TRP A 131 19.34 -2.30 -16.97
CA TRP A 131 18.86 -3.11 -15.85
C TRP A 131 17.36 -3.43 -15.94
N VAL A 132 16.57 -2.58 -16.62
CA VAL A 132 15.14 -2.82 -16.85
C VAL A 132 14.90 -4.11 -17.65
N ASP A 133 15.79 -4.47 -18.56
CA ASP A 133 15.66 -5.68 -19.40
C ASP A 133 15.89 -6.97 -18.60
N LYS A 134 16.42 -6.86 -17.38
CA LYS A 134 16.75 -7.99 -16.49
C LYS A 134 15.71 -8.20 -15.39
N LEU A 135 14.71 -7.32 -15.27
CA LEU A 135 13.73 -7.39 -14.20
C LEU A 135 12.94 -8.70 -14.28
N ALA A 136 12.88 -9.42 -13.16
CA ALA A 136 12.07 -10.62 -13.00
C ALA A 136 10.71 -10.31 -12.36
N CYS A 137 10.64 -9.26 -11.53
CA CYS A 137 9.41 -8.86 -10.85
C CYS A 137 9.30 -7.33 -10.73
N VAL A 138 8.08 -6.80 -10.86
CA VAL A 138 7.73 -5.40 -10.64
C VAL A 138 6.53 -5.34 -9.71
N VAL A 139 6.73 -4.71 -8.55
CA VAL A 139 5.65 -4.35 -7.64
C VAL A 139 5.26 -2.90 -7.89
N VAL A 140 3.95 -2.63 -7.99
CA VAL A 140 3.40 -1.27 -8.08
C VAL A 140 2.51 -1.00 -6.90
N ASP A 141 2.91 -0.06 -6.05
CA ASP A 141 2.14 0.36 -4.90
C ASP A 141 1.19 1.50 -5.25
N GLU A 142 0.02 1.48 -4.61
CA GLU A 142 -1.11 2.37 -4.90
C GLU A 142 -1.48 2.42 -6.38
N VAL A 143 -1.69 1.24 -7.00
CA VAL A 143 -2.03 1.11 -8.42
C VAL A 143 -3.31 1.85 -8.83
N HIS A 144 -4.17 2.22 -7.87
CA HIS A 144 -5.33 3.08 -8.12
C HIS A 144 -4.95 4.44 -8.75
N LEU A 145 -3.69 4.86 -8.64
CA LEU A 145 -3.19 6.06 -9.30
C LEU A 145 -3.14 5.97 -10.82
N LEU A 146 -3.26 4.77 -11.42
CA LEU A 146 -3.49 4.60 -12.86
C LEU A 146 -4.71 5.39 -13.33
N GLY A 147 -5.76 5.49 -12.51
CA GLY A 147 -6.95 6.28 -12.82
C GLY A 147 -6.76 7.80 -12.64
N SER A 148 -5.63 8.26 -12.12
CA SER A 148 -5.41 9.70 -11.89
C SER A 148 -4.98 10.42 -13.17
N ALA A 149 -5.58 11.58 -13.43
CA ALA A 149 -5.29 12.36 -14.65
C ALA A 149 -3.82 12.80 -14.79
N ASN A 150 -3.14 13.05 -13.67
CA ASN A 150 -1.78 13.61 -13.67
C ASN A 150 -0.69 12.55 -13.60
N ARG A 151 -0.89 11.45 -12.85
CA ARG A 151 0.14 10.43 -12.61
C ARG A 151 -0.12 9.13 -13.35
N GLY A 152 -1.38 8.85 -13.68
CA GLY A 152 -1.80 7.64 -14.39
C GLY A 152 -1.04 7.42 -15.70
N PRO A 153 -0.96 8.42 -16.60
CA PRO A 153 -0.26 8.26 -17.88
C PRO A 153 1.21 7.86 -17.73
N THR A 154 1.93 8.43 -16.76
CA THR A 154 3.34 8.08 -16.52
C THR A 154 3.47 6.65 -16.02
N LEU A 155 2.64 6.25 -15.06
CA LEU A 155 2.67 4.88 -14.52
C LEU A 155 2.30 3.85 -15.60
N GLU A 156 1.25 4.12 -16.39
CA GLU A 156 0.79 3.26 -17.48
C GLU A 156 1.90 3.05 -18.52
N ILE A 157 2.50 4.13 -19.03
CA ILE A 157 3.59 4.07 -20.01
C ILE A 157 4.81 3.33 -19.43
N THR A 158 5.13 3.58 -18.16
CA THR A 158 6.24 2.91 -17.47
C THR A 158 6.02 1.40 -17.43
N LEU A 159 4.86 0.96 -16.96
CA LEU A 159 4.53 -0.47 -16.85
C LEU A 159 4.47 -1.15 -18.21
N ALA A 160 3.80 -0.53 -19.19
CA ALA A 160 3.72 -1.06 -20.55
C ALA A 160 5.11 -1.19 -21.18
N THR A 161 6.02 -0.25 -20.90
CA THR A 161 7.39 -0.30 -21.42
C THR A 161 8.22 -1.38 -20.73
N ILE A 162 8.08 -1.57 -19.41
CA ILE A 162 8.78 -2.64 -18.69
C ILE A 162 8.32 -4.01 -19.21
N GLN A 163 7.01 -4.28 -19.29
CA GLN A 163 6.48 -5.54 -19.82
C GLN A 163 6.97 -5.84 -21.24
N ARG A 164 7.15 -4.80 -22.07
CA ARG A 164 7.72 -4.95 -23.41
C ARG A 164 9.22 -5.27 -23.41
N ARG A 165 9.97 -4.70 -22.47
CA ARG A 165 11.45 -4.79 -22.40
C ARG A 165 11.92 -6.03 -21.64
N ALA A 166 11.18 -6.48 -20.65
CA ALA A 166 11.40 -7.71 -19.90
C ALA A 166 10.19 -8.66 -20.09
N PRO A 167 10.13 -9.40 -21.22
CA PRO A 167 9.07 -10.37 -21.44
C PRO A 167 9.07 -11.44 -20.35
N GLY A 168 7.90 -11.68 -19.74
CA GLY A 168 7.76 -12.63 -18.63
C GLY A 168 8.06 -12.05 -17.25
N VAL A 169 8.29 -10.73 -17.15
CA VAL A 169 8.35 -10.05 -15.85
C VAL A 169 7.03 -10.21 -15.10
N GLN A 170 7.10 -10.65 -13.85
CA GLN A 170 5.94 -10.70 -12.97
C GLN A 170 5.51 -9.27 -12.61
N VAL A 171 4.21 -8.98 -12.64
CA VAL A 171 3.64 -7.70 -12.19
C VAL A 171 2.72 -7.95 -11.00
N VAL A 172 3.05 -7.33 -9.86
CA VAL A 172 2.23 -7.35 -8.65
C VAL A 172 1.72 -5.94 -8.34
N ALA A 173 0.42 -5.73 -8.48
CA ALA A 173 -0.21 -4.44 -8.29
C ALA A 173 -0.93 -4.38 -6.93
N LEU A 174 -0.58 -3.41 -6.10
CA LEU A 174 -1.13 -3.27 -4.75
C LEU A 174 -2.02 -2.02 -4.66
N SER A 175 -3.21 -2.14 -4.06
CA SER A 175 -4.05 -0.97 -3.76
C SER A 175 -4.89 -1.14 -2.49
N ALA A 176 -5.14 -0.03 -1.80
CA ALA A 176 -6.04 0.00 -0.64
C ALA A 176 -7.50 0.05 -1.09
N THR A 177 -7.72 0.83 -2.15
CA THR A 177 -9.02 1.14 -2.76
C THR A 177 -8.80 1.27 -4.25
N ILE A 178 -9.62 0.62 -5.06
CA ILE A 178 -9.57 0.76 -6.51
C ILE A 178 -11.01 0.66 -7.03
N ASP A 179 -11.39 1.55 -7.94
CA ASP A 179 -12.77 1.67 -8.41
C ASP A 179 -13.12 0.57 -9.44
N ASN A 180 -12.14 0.18 -10.25
CA ASN A 180 -12.27 -0.77 -11.37
C ASN A 180 -11.17 -1.86 -11.33
N PRO A 181 -11.06 -2.65 -10.23
CA PRO A 181 -10.02 -3.66 -10.08
C PRO A 181 -10.01 -4.69 -11.21
N GLU A 182 -11.16 -5.09 -11.72
CA GLU A 182 -11.28 -6.10 -12.77
C GLU A 182 -10.73 -5.61 -14.12
N GLU A 183 -10.88 -4.32 -14.43
CA GLU A 183 -10.33 -3.74 -15.66
C GLU A 183 -8.81 -3.68 -15.60
N VAL A 184 -8.24 -3.28 -14.46
CA VAL A 184 -6.79 -3.26 -14.25
C VAL A 184 -6.23 -4.69 -14.24
N ALA A 185 -6.92 -5.63 -13.60
CA ALA A 185 -6.56 -7.05 -13.62
C ALA A 185 -6.49 -7.58 -15.06
N SER A 186 -7.54 -7.31 -15.86
CA SER A 186 -7.59 -7.73 -17.26
C SER A 186 -6.52 -7.09 -18.12
N TRP A 187 -6.14 -5.83 -17.85
CA TRP A 187 -5.08 -5.15 -18.58
C TRP A 187 -3.69 -5.73 -18.27
N LEU A 188 -3.45 -6.12 -17.01
CA LEU A 188 -2.20 -6.72 -16.55
C LEU A 188 -2.13 -8.25 -16.74
N ASP A 189 -3.20 -8.87 -17.25
CA ASP A 189 -3.35 -10.34 -17.29
C ASP A 189 -3.07 -10.96 -15.90
N ALA A 190 -3.73 -10.40 -14.88
CA ALA A 190 -3.45 -10.68 -13.47
C ALA A 190 -4.66 -11.29 -12.74
N GLU A 191 -4.39 -12.18 -11.79
CA GLU A 191 -5.40 -12.70 -10.86
C GLU A 191 -5.78 -11.63 -9.83
N LEU A 192 -7.09 -11.45 -9.56
CA LEU A 192 -7.58 -10.43 -8.63
C LEU A 192 -7.84 -11.00 -7.24
N VAL A 193 -7.06 -10.52 -6.27
CA VAL A 193 -7.27 -10.77 -4.84
C VAL A 193 -7.88 -9.54 -4.19
N SER A 194 -9.15 -9.65 -3.79
CA SER A 194 -9.91 -8.60 -3.10
C SER A 194 -10.35 -9.06 -1.72
N SER A 195 -10.20 -8.21 -0.71
CA SER A 195 -10.67 -8.51 0.64
C SER A 195 -10.91 -7.25 1.45
N THR A 196 -11.93 -7.27 2.31
CA THR A 196 -12.20 -6.22 3.30
C THR A 196 -11.63 -6.54 4.68
N TRP A 197 -10.94 -7.68 4.81
CA TRP A 197 -10.41 -8.18 6.08
C TRP A 197 -9.39 -7.21 6.70
N ARG A 198 -9.41 -7.10 8.03
CA ARG A 198 -8.48 -6.29 8.82
C ARG A 198 -8.09 -7.05 10.09
N PRO A 199 -6.83 -6.94 10.56
CA PRO A 199 -6.40 -7.60 11.79
C PRO A 199 -7.10 -7.05 13.05
N VAL A 200 -7.50 -5.78 13.00
CA VAL A 200 -8.26 -5.10 14.05
C VAL A 200 -9.53 -4.54 13.43
N SER A 201 -10.68 -4.81 14.05
CA SER A 201 -11.97 -4.28 13.63
C SER A 201 -11.99 -2.76 13.79
N LEU A 202 -12.24 -2.04 12.69
CA LEU A 202 -12.48 -0.61 12.72
C LEU A 202 -13.98 -0.37 12.91
N ARG A 203 -14.36 0.52 13.83
CA ARG A 203 -15.73 0.98 14.02
C ARG A 203 -15.77 2.48 13.81
N THR A 204 -16.59 2.93 12.87
CA THR A 204 -16.72 4.35 12.56
C THR A 204 -17.96 4.88 13.24
N GLY A 205 -17.89 6.05 13.88
CA GLY A 205 -19.06 6.64 14.51
C GLY A 205 -19.13 8.15 14.33
N VAL A 206 -20.35 8.66 14.29
CA VAL A 206 -20.61 10.09 14.28
C VAL A 206 -20.87 10.54 15.71
N TYR A 207 -20.13 11.55 16.16
CA TYR A 207 -20.37 12.16 17.45
C TYR A 207 -21.53 13.16 17.35
N ASP A 208 -22.59 12.91 18.12
CA ASP A 208 -23.73 13.79 18.31
C ASP A 208 -23.51 14.60 19.58
N ALA A 209 -23.04 15.83 19.40
CA ALA A 209 -22.75 16.76 20.50
C ALA A 209 -24.01 17.23 21.26
N VAL A 210 -25.21 17.07 20.70
CA VAL A 210 -26.46 17.45 21.38
C VAL A 210 -26.86 16.40 22.40
N ASP A 211 -26.72 15.12 22.03
CA ASP A 211 -27.08 13.98 22.86
C ASP A 211 -25.86 13.32 23.54
N GLU A 212 -24.69 13.97 23.49
CA GLU A 212 -23.40 13.53 24.06
C GLU A 212 -23.12 12.04 23.82
N ARG A 213 -23.26 11.61 22.57
CA ARG A 213 -23.15 10.19 22.19
C ARG A 213 -22.47 10.00 20.85
N VAL A 214 -21.78 8.89 20.71
CA VAL A 214 -21.30 8.40 19.42
C VAL A 214 -22.31 7.38 18.90
N VAL A 215 -22.75 7.58 17.66
CA VAL A 215 -23.55 6.62 16.91
C VAL A 215 -22.64 5.93 15.92
N PHE A 216 -22.37 4.64 16.12
CA PHE A 216 -21.53 3.85 15.25
C PHE A 216 -22.28 3.41 13.97
N ASP A 217 -21.51 3.11 12.92
CA ASP A 217 -21.94 2.57 11.63
C ASP A 217 -22.70 1.24 11.76
N ASP A 218 -22.34 0.42 12.74
CA ASP A 218 -23.03 -0.83 13.10
C ASP A 218 -24.33 -0.63 13.91
N GLY A 219 -24.74 0.63 14.12
CA GLY A 219 -25.95 1.00 14.85
C GLY A 219 -25.83 0.99 16.37
N ASN A 220 -24.67 0.59 16.92
CA ASN A 220 -24.42 0.69 18.35
C ASN A 220 -24.22 2.15 18.77
N ARG A 221 -24.43 2.42 20.07
CA ARG A 221 -24.34 3.76 20.64
C ARG A 221 -23.45 3.74 21.88
N LEU A 222 -22.55 4.70 21.97
CA LEU A 222 -21.74 4.96 23.17
C LEU A 222 -22.09 6.34 23.70
N SER A 223 -22.62 6.42 24.92
CA SER A 223 -22.81 7.70 25.60
C SER A 223 -21.48 8.13 26.21
N ILE A 224 -21.05 9.36 25.92
CA ILE A 224 -19.88 9.97 26.54
C ILE A 224 -20.40 10.76 27.74
N ALA A 225 -20.61 10.08 28.87
CA ALA A 225 -20.86 10.79 30.11
C ALA A 225 -19.60 11.52 30.54
N ALA A 226 -19.68 12.84 30.75
CA ALA A 226 -18.60 13.64 31.34
C ALA A 226 -18.35 13.21 32.79
N ASP A 227 -17.57 12.15 32.99
CA ASP A 227 -17.21 11.69 34.33
C ASP A 227 -16.13 12.63 34.88
N SER A 228 -16.55 13.61 35.69
CA SER A 228 -15.73 14.69 36.29
C SER A 228 -14.55 14.23 37.18
N ASN A 229 -14.21 12.94 37.21
CA ASN A 229 -13.18 12.40 38.08
C ASN A 229 -12.30 11.28 37.49
N ARG A 230 -12.22 11.14 36.16
CA ARG A 230 -11.26 10.22 35.52
C ARG A 230 -10.54 10.90 34.37
N THR A 231 -9.25 11.16 34.58
CA THR A 231 -8.28 11.42 33.50
C THR A 231 -8.06 10.13 32.72
N ALA A 232 -9.04 9.75 31.91
CA ALA A 232 -8.89 8.78 30.85
C ALA A 232 -9.34 9.49 29.58
N THR A 233 -8.44 10.27 29.00
CA THR A 233 -8.62 10.75 27.63
C THR A 233 -8.65 9.52 26.72
N PRO A 234 -9.78 9.23 26.05
CA PRO A 234 -9.71 8.34 24.91
C PRO A 234 -8.82 9.03 23.88
N GLU A 235 -7.85 8.32 23.29
CA GLU A 235 -7.15 8.80 22.10
C GLU A 235 -8.17 8.83 20.95
N ILE A 236 -8.89 9.96 20.85
CA ILE A 236 -9.77 10.27 19.74
C ILE A 236 -8.90 10.98 18.71
N GLU A 237 -8.52 10.28 17.64
CA GLU A 237 -8.00 10.95 16.45
C GLU A 237 -9.18 11.53 15.68
N THR A 238 -9.38 12.84 15.83
CA THR A 238 -10.30 13.62 15.00
C THR A 238 -9.62 13.90 13.66
N VAL A 239 -10.22 13.44 12.57
CA VAL A 239 -9.80 13.79 11.21
C VAL A 239 -10.72 14.92 10.74
N ASP A 240 -10.17 16.12 10.60
CA ASP A 240 -10.87 17.31 10.11
C ASP A 240 -10.78 17.33 8.58
N ASP A 241 -11.85 16.88 7.90
CA ASP A 241 -11.97 17.01 6.45
C ASP A 241 -12.36 18.47 6.11
N GLY A 242 -11.33 19.33 6.10
CA GLY A 242 -11.45 20.72 5.67
C GLY A 242 -11.81 20.82 4.19
N THR A 243 -13.11 20.92 3.88
CA THR A 243 -13.55 21.39 2.56
C THR A 243 -13.43 22.90 2.48
N ASP A 244 -12.33 23.37 1.91
CA ASP A 244 -12.09 24.75 1.53
C ASP A 244 -12.92 25.08 0.27
N THR A 245 -13.87 26.02 0.37
CA THR A 245 -14.48 26.66 -0.81
C THR A 245 -14.42 28.17 -0.65
N ASP A 246 -13.50 28.77 -1.41
CA ASP A 246 -13.38 30.21 -1.62
C ASP A 246 -14.37 30.67 -2.71
N THR A 247 -15.28 31.61 -2.38
CA THR A 247 -15.69 32.73 -3.25
C THR A 247 -16.67 33.70 -2.58
N ASP A 248 -16.18 34.92 -2.37
CA ASP A 248 -16.77 36.27 -2.53
C ASP A 248 -18.28 36.61 -2.35
N HIS A 249 -18.48 37.72 -1.63
CA HIS A 249 -19.57 38.72 -1.64
C HIS A 249 -21.01 38.44 -1.10
N ARG A 250 -21.30 39.13 0.02
CA ARG A 250 -22.57 39.79 0.43
C ARG A 250 -23.90 39.01 0.27
N HIS A 251 -24.43 38.50 1.38
CA HIS A 251 -25.74 38.91 1.94
C HIS A 251 -26.05 38.12 3.23
N ARG A 252 -26.65 38.82 4.20
CA ARG A 252 -27.15 38.27 5.47
C ARG A 252 -28.17 37.15 5.24
N HIS A 253 -27.91 35.95 5.75
CA HIS A 253 -28.93 35.07 6.34
C HIS A 253 -28.27 34.11 7.35
N ARG A 254 -28.78 34.10 8.59
CA ARG A 254 -28.40 33.13 9.63
C ARG A 254 -28.94 31.75 9.23
N HIS A 255 -28.07 30.88 8.73
CA HIS A 255 -28.27 29.43 8.80
C HIS A 255 -27.18 28.85 9.71
N ARG A 256 -27.60 28.20 10.79
CA ARG A 256 -26.71 27.42 11.66
C ARG A 256 -26.22 26.21 10.85
N HIS A 257 -24.94 26.20 10.49
CA HIS A 257 -24.29 24.99 10.00
C HIS A 257 -24.32 23.93 11.10
N ARG A 258 -24.86 22.75 10.77
CA ARG A 258 -24.64 21.52 11.54
C ARG A 258 -23.25 21.01 11.15
N GLY A 259 -22.24 21.30 11.95
CA GLY A 259 -20.97 20.59 11.87
C GLY A 259 -21.20 19.18 12.43
N TYR A 260 -20.94 18.17 11.62
CA TYR A 260 -20.79 16.80 12.09
C TYR A 260 -19.29 16.54 12.12
N ASP A 261 -18.73 16.42 13.32
CA ASP A 261 -17.33 16.01 13.48
C ASP A 261 -17.27 14.48 13.38
N CYS A 262 -16.59 13.97 12.36
CA CYS A 262 -16.29 12.54 12.23
C CYS A 262 -15.16 12.16 13.20
N ALA A 263 -15.40 11.20 14.09
CA ALA A 263 -14.41 10.71 15.02
C ALA A 263 -14.14 9.22 14.78
N CYS A 264 -12.88 8.86 14.50
CA CYS A 264 -12.45 7.46 14.49
C CYS A 264 -12.11 7.05 15.93
N ILE A 265 -12.75 6.00 16.45
CA ILE A 265 -12.51 5.52 17.81
C ILE A 265 -11.96 4.09 17.73
N ARG A 266 -10.74 3.87 18.24
CA ARG A 266 -10.20 2.53 18.50
C ARG A 266 -10.94 1.92 19.70
N CYS A 267 -11.66 0.84 19.50
CA CYS A 267 -12.12 -0.01 20.61
C CYS A 267 -11.07 -1.10 20.85
N GLY A 268 -10.61 -1.22 22.11
CA GLY A 268 -9.74 -2.30 22.58
C GLY A 268 -10.46 -3.60 22.85
#